data_AF-A0A380EPE3-F1
#
_entry.id   AF-A0A380EPE3-F1
#
_cell.length_a   1.000
_cell.length_b   1.000
_cell.length_c   1.000
_cell.angle_alpha   90.00
_cell.angle_beta   90.00
_cell.angle_gamma   90.00
#
_symmetry.space_group_name_H-M   'P 1'
#
loop_
_entity.id
_entity.type
_entity.pdbx_description
1 polymer ?
#
loop_
_entity_poly.entity_id
_entity_poly.type
_entity_poly.pdbx_seq_one_letter_code
_entity_poly.pdbx_strand_id
1 'polypeptide(L)'
;MVELDKYPSFITIDGGEGGTGATFQELQDGVGLPLFTALPIVSGMLEKYGIRDKVKLAASGKLVTPDKIAIALGLGADFVNIARGMMISVGCIMSQQCHMNTCPVGVATTDAKKEKALIVGEKQYRVTNYVTSLA
;
A
#
# COMPACT_ATOMS: atom_id res chain seq x y z
N MET A 1 15.79 -9.48 18.61
CA MET A 1 14.50 -9.12 19.26
C MET A 1 14.37 -9.89 20.57
N VAL A 2 14.32 -11.23 20.52
CA VAL A 2 14.18 -12.09 21.71
C VAL A 2 15.28 -11.85 22.75
N GLU A 3 16.55 -11.98 22.38
CA GLU A 3 17.68 -11.82 23.32
C GLU A 3 17.74 -10.45 23.99
N LEU A 4 17.35 -9.40 23.25
CA LEU A 4 17.40 -8.01 23.72
C LEU A 4 16.12 -7.57 24.45
N ASP A 5 15.08 -8.42 24.49
CA ASP A 5 13.71 -8.10 24.93
C ASP A 5 13.20 -6.74 24.40
N LYS A 6 13.46 -6.49 23.11
CA LYS A 6 13.10 -5.24 22.41
C LYS A 6 12.33 -5.56 21.14
N TYR A 7 11.16 -4.93 21.02
CA TYR A 7 10.21 -5.16 19.94
C TYR A 7 9.76 -3.84 19.32
N PRO A 8 9.75 -3.70 17.99
CA PRO A 8 9.06 -2.60 17.35
C PRO A 8 7.55 -2.76 17.56
N SER A 9 6.82 -1.64 17.60
CA SER A 9 5.35 -1.69 17.72
C SER A 9 4.71 -2.38 16.52
N PHE A 10 5.30 -2.22 15.33
CA PHE A 10 4.86 -2.90 14.12
C PHE A 10 6.00 -3.09 13.12
N ILE A 11 5.81 -4.02 12.19
CA ILE A 11 6.64 -4.20 10.99
C ILE A 11 5.71 -4.08 9.79
N THR A 12 6.10 -3.29 8.79
CA THR A 12 5.38 -3.23 7.51
C THR A 12 6.05 -4.17 6.51
N ILE A 13 5.23 -4.99 5.85
CA ILE A 13 5.64 -5.90 4.80
C ILE A 13 5.05 -5.37 3.50
N ASP A 14 5.93 -4.83 2.65
CA ASP A 14 5.58 -4.34 1.33
C ASP A 14 5.88 -5.43 0.30
N GLY A 15 4.86 -5.87 -0.42
CA GLY A 15 5.02 -6.78 -1.55
C GLY A 15 5.64 -6.09 -2.76
N GLY A 16 6.28 -6.87 -3.63
CA GLY A 16 6.84 -6.39 -4.91
C GLY A 16 5.82 -5.75 -5.84
N GLU A 17 4.53 -5.87 -5.55
CA GLU A 17 3.45 -5.26 -6.30
C GLU A 17 3.24 -3.75 -6.01
N GLY A 18 4.10 -3.14 -5.19
CA GLY A 18 4.07 -1.71 -4.87
C GLY A 18 3.96 -0.79 -6.09
N GLY A 19 3.40 0.40 -5.89
CA GLY A 19 3.44 1.47 -6.88
C GLY A 19 4.57 2.45 -6.58
N THR A 20 5.07 3.14 -7.61
CA THR A 20 6.05 4.22 -7.46
C THR A 20 5.72 5.36 -8.41
N GLY A 21 6.13 6.58 -8.04
CA GLY A 21 6.07 7.73 -8.92
C GLY A 21 7.19 7.73 -9.97
N ALA A 22 8.35 7.16 -9.63
CA ALA A 22 9.54 7.10 -10.48
C ALA A 22 10.42 5.89 -10.10
N THR A 23 10.85 5.10 -11.08
CA THR A 23 11.79 4.00 -10.92
C THR A 23 12.38 3.60 -12.26
N PHE A 24 13.45 2.81 -12.24
CA PHE A 24 13.89 2.03 -13.39
C PHE A 24 12.94 0.84 -13.61
N GLN A 25 12.64 0.54 -14.87
CA GLN A 25 11.70 -0.51 -15.24
C GLN A 25 12.19 -1.89 -14.76
N GLU A 26 13.49 -2.12 -14.84
CA GLU A 26 14.14 -3.37 -14.41
C GLU A 26 13.94 -3.63 -12.91
N LEU A 27 13.95 -2.57 -12.10
CA LEU A 27 13.67 -2.69 -10.67
C LEU A 27 12.18 -2.95 -10.43
N GLN A 28 11.29 -2.26 -11.17
CA GLN A 28 9.85 -2.45 -11.02
C GLN A 28 9.41 -3.89 -11.33
N ASP A 29 10.04 -4.51 -12.33
CA ASP A 29 9.65 -5.83 -12.81
C ASP A 29 10.45 -6.96 -12.15
N GLY A 30 11.65 -6.65 -11.63
CA GLY A 30 12.65 -7.66 -11.22
C GLY A 30 12.87 -7.81 -9.72
N VAL A 31 12.44 -6.87 -8.87
CA VAL A 31 12.68 -6.96 -7.42
C VAL A 31 11.40 -7.16 -6.59
N GLY A 32 11.56 -7.82 -5.44
CA GLY A 32 10.51 -8.03 -4.46
C GLY A 32 9.89 -9.42 -4.51
N LEU A 33 9.31 -9.82 -3.37
CA LEU A 33 8.52 -11.05 -3.22
C LEU A 33 7.03 -10.67 -3.22
N PRO A 34 6.13 -11.47 -3.82
CA PRO A 34 4.70 -11.22 -3.71
C PRO A 34 4.23 -11.18 -2.25
N LEU A 35 3.37 -10.21 -1.92
CA LEU A 35 2.93 -9.97 -0.54
C LEU A 35 2.35 -11.23 0.12
N PHE A 36 1.48 -11.95 -0.59
CA PHE A 36 0.80 -13.13 -0.06
C PHE A 36 1.74 -14.32 0.19
N THR A 37 2.93 -14.31 -0.41
CA THR A 37 3.99 -15.27 -0.09
C THR A 37 4.82 -14.79 1.10
N ALA A 38 5.16 -13.50 1.14
CA ALA A 38 6.01 -12.92 2.18
C ALA A 38 5.35 -12.93 3.57
N LEU A 39 4.05 -12.61 3.62
CA LEU A 39 3.32 -12.41 4.86
C LEU A 39 3.26 -13.66 5.77
N PRO A 40 2.87 -14.85 5.30
CA PRO A 40 2.87 -16.05 6.15
C PRO A 40 4.28 -16.47 6.58
N ILE A 41 5.32 -16.18 5.79
CA ILE A 41 6.73 -16.43 6.17
C ILE A 41 7.09 -15.59 7.40
N VAL A 42 6.78 -14.28 7.36
CA VAL A 42 7.09 -13.38 8.48
C VAL A 42 6.24 -13.71 9.71
N SER A 43 4.91 -13.91 9.55
CA SER A 43 4.04 -14.29 10.67
C SER A 43 4.50 -15.60 11.32
N GLY A 44 4.76 -16.64 10.51
CA GLY A 44 5.24 -17.93 10.98
C GLY A 44 6.61 -17.85 11.68
N MET A 45 7.50 -16.94 11.26
CA MET A 45 8.75 -16.69 11.99
C MET A 45 8.50 -16.06 13.36
N LEU A 46 7.62 -15.05 13.46
CA LEU A 46 7.30 -14.45 14.76
C LEU A 46 6.63 -15.47 15.70
N GLU A 47 5.78 -16.35 15.17
CA GLU A 47 5.17 -17.45 15.92
C GLU A 47 6.22 -18.46 16.40
N LYS A 48 7.13 -18.88 15.52
CA LYS A 48 8.22 -19.81 15.84
C LYS A 48 9.10 -19.31 16.99
N TYR A 49 9.33 -18.00 17.06
CA TYR A 49 10.11 -17.38 18.13
C TYR A 49 9.27 -16.94 19.34
N GLY A 50 7.96 -17.21 19.36
CA GLY A 50 7.08 -16.90 20.49
C GLY A 50 6.89 -15.40 20.74
N ILE A 51 6.92 -14.58 19.68
CA ILE A 51 6.86 -13.11 19.76
C ILE A 51 5.79 -12.50 18.84
N ARG A 52 4.89 -13.32 18.28
CA ARG A 52 3.83 -12.87 17.35
C ARG A 52 2.86 -11.88 17.98
N ASP A 53 2.59 -12.02 19.26
CA ASP A 53 1.75 -11.14 20.07
C ASP A 53 2.42 -9.81 20.42
N LYS A 54 3.76 -9.75 20.38
CA LYS A 54 4.55 -8.57 20.74
C LYS A 54 4.72 -7.56 19.59
N VAL A 55 4.41 -7.93 18.34
CA VAL A 55 4.65 -7.10 17.15
C VAL A 55 3.45 -7.16 16.22
N LYS A 56 2.97 -6.00 15.76
CA LYS A 56 1.92 -5.92 14.74
C LYS A 56 2.48 -6.02 13.33
N LEU A 57 1.79 -6.72 12.44
CA LEU A 57 2.17 -6.82 11.03
C LEU A 57 1.25 -5.95 10.17
N ALA A 58 1.82 -4.95 9.51
CA ALA A 58 1.13 -4.16 8.50
C ALA A 58 1.42 -4.74 7.11
N ALA A 59 0.40 -4.94 6.28
CA ALA A 59 0.58 -5.44 4.93
C ALA A 59 0.28 -4.36 3.88
N SER A 60 1.14 -4.25 2.85
CA SER A 60 0.90 -3.37 1.71
C SER A 60 1.36 -4.04 0.41
N GLY A 61 0.61 -3.86 -0.67
CA GLY A 61 0.88 -4.53 -1.95
C GLY A 61 -0.40 -4.83 -2.75
N LYS A 62 -0.84 -3.87 -3.58
CA LYS A 62 -2.08 -3.95 -4.40
C LYS A 62 -3.33 -4.47 -3.66
N LEU A 63 -3.45 -4.21 -2.36
CA LEU A 63 -4.62 -4.51 -1.52
C LEU A 63 -5.75 -3.50 -1.77
N VAL A 64 -6.28 -3.47 -2.99
CA VAL A 64 -7.23 -2.44 -3.45
C VAL A 64 -8.68 -2.80 -3.11
N THR A 65 -8.99 -4.08 -2.99
CA THR A 65 -10.35 -4.62 -2.86
C THR A 65 -10.52 -5.39 -1.55
N PRO A 66 -11.74 -5.48 -0.99
CA PRO A 66 -11.98 -6.06 0.33
C PRO A 66 -11.61 -7.55 0.41
N ASP A 67 -11.76 -8.31 -0.68
CA ASP A 67 -11.34 -9.71 -0.77
C ASP A 67 -9.83 -9.88 -0.54
N LYS A 68 -9.01 -9.01 -1.16
CA LYS A 68 -7.55 -9.04 -0.98
C LYS A 68 -7.14 -8.63 0.43
N ILE A 69 -7.86 -7.68 1.03
CA ILE A 69 -7.66 -7.27 2.42
C ILE A 69 -7.96 -8.44 3.34
N ALA A 70 -9.09 -9.12 3.15
CA ALA A 70 -9.48 -10.29 3.94
C ALA A 70 -8.44 -11.42 3.83
N ILE A 71 -7.91 -11.67 2.63
CA ILE A 71 -6.82 -12.63 2.43
C ILE A 71 -5.56 -12.22 3.21
N ALA A 72 -5.13 -10.95 3.12
CA ALA A 72 -3.96 -10.47 3.85
C ALA A 72 -4.14 -10.63 5.38
N LEU A 73 -5.29 -10.25 5.92
CA LEU A 73 -5.60 -10.43 7.33
C LEU A 73 -5.56 -11.92 7.73
N GLY A 74 -6.16 -12.80 6.92
CA GLY A 74 -6.14 -14.25 7.14
C GLY A 74 -4.74 -14.88 7.07
N LEU A 75 -3.82 -14.28 6.31
CA LEU A 75 -2.43 -14.71 6.19
C LEU A 75 -1.51 -14.18 7.31
N GLY A 76 -2.05 -13.41 8.25
CA GLY A 76 -1.34 -12.97 9.45
C GLY A 76 -1.04 -11.47 9.52
N ALA A 77 -1.63 -10.63 8.68
CA ALA A 77 -1.59 -9.18 8.88
C ALA A 77 -2.52 -8.77 10.04
N ASP A 78 -2.09 -7.80 10.85
CA ASP A 78 -2.93 -7.14 11.86
C ASP A 78 -3.71 -5.96 11.25
N PHE A 79 -3.14 -5.28 10.24
CA PHE A 79 -3.78 -4.20 9.50
C PHE A 79 -3.16 -4.04 8.10
N VAL A 80 -3.82 -3.27 7.24
CA VAL A 80 -3.41 -3.07 5.84
C VAL A 80 -3.18 -1.60 5.51
N ASN A 81 -2.20 -1.33 4.65
CA ASN A 81 -1.93 -0.02 4.09
C ASN A 81 -2.36 0.02 2.62
N ILE A 82 -3.16 1.02 2.25
CA ILE A 82 -3.73 1.13 0.91
C ILE A 82 -3.33 2.47 0.29
N ALA A 83 -2.38 2.44 -0.65
CA ALA A 83 -2.00 3.62 -1.43
C ALA A 83 -2.70 3.67 -2.79
N ARG A 84 -2.61 2.60 -3.59
CA ARG A 84 -3.11 2.58 -4.98
C ARG A 84 -4.62 2.82 -5.07
N GLY A 85 -5.41 2.19 -4.21
CA GLY A 85 -6.86 2.40 -4.15
C GLY A 85 -7.23 3.84 -3.82
N MET A 86 -6.55 4.44 -2.84
CA MET A 86 -6.71 5.86 -2.48
C MET A 86 -6.33 6.81 -3.61
N MET A 87 -5.25 6.51 -4.35
CA MET A 87 -4.87 7.32 -5.51
C MET A 87 -5.92 7.28 -6.62
N ILE A 88 -6.49 6.10 -6.90
CA ILE A 88 -7.57 5.96 -7.89
C ILE A 88 -8.82 6.72 -7.43
N SER A 89 -9.19 6.59 -6.15
CA SER A 89 -10.38 7.27 -5.60
C SER A 89 -10.22 8.80 -5.63
N VAL A 90 -9.03 9.32 -5.33
CA VAL A 90 -8.72 10.76 -5.47
C VAL A 90 -8.69 11.23 -6.93
N GLY A 91 -8.50 10.33 -7.90
CA GLY A 91 -8.63 10.65 -9.33
C GLY A 91 -7.55 10.15 -10.26
N CYS A 92 -6.58 9.37 -9.79
CA CYS A 92 -5.59 8.74 -10.66
C CYS A 92 -6.26 7.88 -11.74
N ILE A 93 -5.94 8.16 -13.01
CA ILE A 93 -6.44 7.43 -14.18
C ILE A 93 -5.39 6.47 -14.76
N MET A 94 -4.33 6.16 -14.00
CA MET A 94 -3.23 5.29 -14.43
C MET A 94 -2.51 5.78 -15.70
N SER A 95 -2.25 7.08 -15.81
CA SER A 95 -1.54 7.65 -16.97
C SER A 95 -0.06 7.23 -17.05
N GLN A 96 0.52 6.73 -15.94
CA GLN A 96 1.95 6.32 -15.84
C GLN A 96 2.95 7.46 -16.11
N GLN A 97 2.51 8.72 -15.98
CA GLN A 97 3.33 9.92 -16.22
C GLN A 97 3.79 10.59 -14.91
N CYS A 98 3.77 9.87 -13.80
CA CYS A 98 3.98 10.43 -12.47
C CYS A 98 5.36 11.12 -12.34
N HIS A 99 6.40 10.55 -12.94
CA HIS A 99 7.77 11.07 -12.93
C HIS A 99 7.99 12.28 -13.85
N MET A 100 7.07 12.55 -14.80
CA MET A 100 7.24 13.62 -15.79
C MET A 100 6.70 14.98 -15.35
N ASN A 101 6.12 15.06 -14.15
CA ASN A 101 5.40 16.25 -13.68
C ASN A 101 4.26 16.69 -14.62
N THR A 102 3.65 15.73 -15.33
CA THR A 102 2.60 15.96 -16.34
C THR A 102 1.29 15.24 -16.05
N CYS A 103 1.03 14.90 -14.78
CA CYS A 103 -0.21 14.24 -14.39
C CYS A 103 -1.44 15.02 -14.90
N PRO A 104 -2.28 14.43 -15.78
CA PRO A 104 -3.38 15.15 -16.42
C PRO A 104 -4.55 15.44 -15.47
N VAL A 105 -4.54 14.81 -14.29
CA VAL A 105 -5.61 14.87 -13.28
C VAL A 105 -5.15 15.52 -11.98
N GLY A 106 -3.96 16.12 -11.96
CA GLY A 106 -3.48 16.91 -10.83
C GLY A 106 -3.06 16.10 -9.59
N VAL A 107 -2.95 14.77 -9.67
CA VAL A 107 -2.61 13.91 -8.52
C VAL A 107 -1.11 13.86 -8.24
N ALA A 108 -0.29 13.67 -9.27
CA ALA A 108 1.17 13.50 -9.16
C ALA A 108 1.90 14.57 -9.99
N THR A 109 1.74 15.83 -9.58
CA THR A 109 2.37 16.99 -10.24
C THR A 109 2.53 18.12 -9.23
N THR A 110 3.54 18.95 -9.44
CA THR A 110 3.79 20.22 -8.75
C THR A 110 3.56 21.44 -9.67
N ASP A 111 3.01 21.22 -10.87
CA ASP A 111 2.63 22.28 -11.80
C ASP A 111 1.29 22.90 -11.35
N ALA A 112 1.34 24.15 -10.88
CA ALA A 112 0.19 24.90 -10.37
C ALA A 112 -0.99 24.99 -11.36
N LYS A 113 -0.76 24.86 -12.67
CA LYS A 113 -1.85 24.81 -13.66
C LYS A 113 -2.53 23.44 -13.67
N LYS A 114 -1.76 22.35 -13.52
CA LYS A 114 -2.27 20.97 -13.54
C LYS A 114 -2.87 20.53 -12.20
N GLU A 115 -2.35 21.02 -11.08
CA GLU A 115 -2.93 20.78 -9.74
C GLU A 115 -4.41 21.20 -9.67
N LYS A 116 -4.80 22.25 -10.42
CA LYS A 116 -6.20 22.70 -10.53
C LYS A 116 -7.16 21.63 -11.08
N ALA A 117 -6.66 20.60 -11.75
CA ALA A 117 -7.47 19.46 -12.19
C ALA A 117 -7.93 18.56 -11.03
N LEU A 118 -7.28 18.65 -9.85
CA LEU A 118 -7.68 17.94 -8.65
C LEU A 118 -8.78 18.69 -7.89
N ILE A 119 -10.04 18.40 -8.24
CA ILE A 119 -11.21 19.07 -7.65
C ILE A 119 -11.57 18.46 -6.28
N VAL A 120 -10.93 18.92 -5.21
CA VAL A 120 -11.10 18.37 -3.84
C VAL A 120 -12.57 18.24 -3.41
N GLY A 121 -13.39 19.24 -3.72
CA GLY A 121 -14.81 19.27 -3.36
C GLY A 121 -15.62 18.09 -3.90
N GLU A 122 -15.25 17.53 -5.06
CA GLU A 122 -15.86 16.33 -5.63
C GLU A 122 -15.11 15.05 -5.23
N LYS A 123 -13.77 15.09 -5.22
CA LYS A 123 -12.95 13.90 -4.93
C LYS A 123 -13.09 13.39 -3.50
N GLN A 124 -13.38 14.25 -2.52
CA GLN A 124 -13.61 13.83 -1.14
C GLN A 124 -14.71 12.76 -1.05
N TYR A 125 -15.82 12.90 -1.79
CA TYR A 125 -16.92 11.94 -1.75
C TYR A 125 -16.52 10.60 -2.37
N ARG A 126 -15.67 10.61 -3.41
CA ARG A 126 -15.14 9.39 -4.01
C ARG A 126 -14.20 8.64 -3.06
N VAL A 127 -13.36 9.37 -2.33
CA VAL A 127 -12.50 8.81 -1.28
C VAL A 127 -13.37 8.22 -0.17
N THR A 128 -14.37 8.96 0.33
CA THR A 128 -15.30 8.47 1.36
C THR A 128 -16.00 7.19 0.90
N ASN A 129 -16.60 7.19 -0.29
CA ASN A 129 -17.29 6.01 -0.83
C ASN A 129 -16.35 4.81 -0.97
N TYR A 130 -15.11 5.02 -1.40
CA TYR A 130 -14.11 3.96 -1.47
C TYR A 130 -13.84 3.37 -0.08
N VAL A 131 -13.52 4.21 0.91
CA VAL A 131 -13.24 3.73 2.27
C VAL A 131 -14.45 3.02 2.89
N THR A 132 -15.66 3.57 2.73
CA THR A 132 -16.89 2.93 3.22
C THR A 132 -17.17 1.61 2.53
N SER A 133 -16.79 1.44 1.26
CA SER A 133 -16.97 0.16 0.54
C SER A 133 -15.94 -0.93 0.90
N LEU A 134 -14.90 -0.60 1.66
CA LEU A 134 -13.88 -1.57 2.11
C LEU A 134 -14.27 -2.27 3.41
N ALA A 135 -15.19 -1.70 4.18
CA ALA A 135 -15.72 -2.25 5.44
C ALA A 135 -16.92 -3.16 5.15
#